data_AF-A0AAN2PGL7-F1
#
_entry.id   AF-A0AAN2PGL7-F1
#
_cell.length_a   1.000
_cell.length_b   1.000
_cell.length_c   1.000
_cell.angle_alpha   90.00
_cell.angle_beta   90.00
_cell.angle_gamma   90.00
#
_symmetry.space_group_name_H-M   'P 1'
#
loop_
_entity.id
_entity.type
_entity.pdbx_description
1 polymer ?
#
loop_
_entity_poly.entity_id
_entity_poly.type
_entity_poly.pdbx_seq_one_letter_code
_entity_poly.pdbx_strand_id
1 'polypeptide(L)'
;MKTFDLKSGTKVVIDESRIVIERTGGKSAMKGLFAGRAMGQMTIKTSAVTGLIHFADFLMICASGLPTPNDFKLSSVAEIKQYPNCIVAKESELEELYQFLNGFIK
;
A
#
# COMPACT_ATOMS: atom_id res chain seq x y z
N MET A 1 -6.49 -15.99 5.50
CA MET A 1 -6.83 -14.55 5.55
C MET A 1 -6.01 -13.91 6.66
N LYS A 2 -5.22 -12.86 6.37
CA LYS A 2 -4.46 -12.09 7.36
C LYS A 2 -4.82 -10.61 7.24
N THR A 3 -4.87 -9.92 8.37
CA THR A 3 -5.23 -8.50 8.46
C THR A 3 -4.12 -7.73 9.17
N PHE A 4 -3.79 -6.57 8.63
CA PHE A 4 -2.82 -5.62 9.19
C PHE A 4 -3.51 -4.28 9.44
N ASP A 5 -3.62 -3.89 10.70
CA ASP A 5 -4.17 -2.60 11.11
C ASP A 5 -3.02 -1.63 11.41
N LEU A 6 -2.69 -0.78 10.44
CA LEU A 6 -1.56 0.15 10.55
C LEU A 6 -1.95 1.37 11.39
N LYS A 7 -1.01 1.91 12.16
CA LYS A 7 -1.22 3.13 12.98
C LYS A 7 -1.56 4.37 12.15
N SER A 8 -1.28 4.36 10.85
CA SER A 8 -1.74 5.39 9.90
C SER A 8 -3.26 5.40 9.73
N GLY A 9 -3.97 4.36 10.17
CA GLY A 9 -5.40 4.14 9.97
C GLY A 9 -5.72 3.41 8.67
N THR A 10 -4.70 2.94 7.95
CA THR A 10 -4.84 2.09 6.78
C THR A 10 -4.92 0.63 7.24
N LYS A 11 -5.93 -0.08 6.78
CA LYS A 11 -6.09 -1.51 7.04
C LYS A 11 -5.80 -2.28 5.76
N VAL A 12 -4.98 -3.31 5.86
CA VAL A 12 -4.60 -4.16 4.72
C VAL A 12 -5.09 -5.57 5.01
N VAL A 13 -5.98 -6.08 4.17
CA VAL A 13 -6.57 -7.43 4.30
C VAL A 13 -6.11 -8.27 3.14
N ILE A 14 -5.53 -9.43 3.42
CA ILE A 14 -4.94 -10.32 2.43
C ILE A 14 -5.60 -11.70 2.51
N ASP A 15 -6.11 -12.17 1.38
CA ASP A 15 -6.56 -13.53 1.15
C ASP A 15 -5.91 -14.11 -0.12
N GLU A 16 -6.17 -15.38 -0.42
CA GLU A 16 -5.60 -16.12 -1.56
C GLU A 16 -5.83 -15.46 -2.92
N SER A 17 -6.92 -14.72 -3.05
CA SER A 17 -7.38 -14.16 -4.33
C SER A 17 -7.15 -12.66 -4.46
N ARG A 18 -7.03 -11.94 -3.33
CA ARG A 18 -6.97 -10.48 -3.33
C ARG A 18 -6.23 -9.88 -2.12
N ILE A 19 -5.71 -8.69 -2.36
CA ILE A 19 -5.22 -7.75 -1.36
C ILE A 19 -6.15 -6.55 -1.35
N VAL A 20 -6.70 -6.21 -0.19
CA VAL A 20 -7.59 -5.07 0.01
C VAL A 20 -6.89 -4.03 0.87
N ILE A 21 -6.83 -2.79 0.40
CA ILE A 21 -6.27 -1.64 1.12
C ILE A 21 -7.42 -0.70 1.46
N GLU A 22 -7.76 -0.59 2.73
CA GLU A 22 -8.84 0.25 3.24
C GLU A 22 -8.25 1.51 3.90
N ARG A 23 -8.61 2.68 3.38
CA ARG A 23 -8.22 3.99 3.93
C ARG A 23 -9.43 4.76 4.47
N THR A 24 -10.36 4.06 5.11
CA THR A 24 -11.68 4.59 5.51
C THR A 24 -11.74 5.10 6.95
N GLY A 25 -10.76 4.78 7.81
CA GLY A 25 -10.74 5.24 9.20
C GLY A 25 -10.51 6.76 9.30
N GLY A 26 -11.18 7.46 10.22
CA GLY A 26 -11.13 8.94 10.34
C GLY A 26 -9.73 9.56 10.38
N LYS A 27 -8.74 8.87 10.96
CA LYS A 27 -7.32 9.28 10.96
C LYS A 27 -6.65 9.17 9.58
N SER A 28 -6.95 8.11 8.84
CA SER A 28 -6.50 7.91 7.45
C SER A 28 -7.28 8.80 6.48
N ALA A 29 -8.54 9.06 6.78
CA ALA A 29 -9.40 9.92 5.97
C ALA A 29 -8.92 11.36 5.94
N MET A 30 -8.64 11.89 7.13
CA MET A 30 -8.11 13.23 7.32
C MET A 30 -6.69 13.33 6.71
N LYS A 31 -5.78 12.40 7.01
CA LYS A 31 -4.43 12.39 6.41
C LYS A 31 -4.44 12.20 4.89
N GLY A 32 -5.34 11.38 4.37
CA GLY A 32 -5.50 11.16 2.93
C GLY A 32 -5.97 12.42 2.21
N LEU A 33 -6.99 13.09 2.77
CA LEU A 33 -7.50 14.36 2.25
C LEU A 33 -6.45 15.48 2.26
N PHE A 34 -5.67 15.60 3.34
CA PHE A 34 -4.61 16.62 3.45
C PHE A 34 -3.32 16.28 2.66
N ALA A 35 -3.09 15.00 2.36
CA ALA A 35 -1.92 14.55 1.60
C ALA A 35 -2.22 14.22 0.13
N GLY A 36 -3.43 14.51 -0.37
CA GLY A 36 -3.85 14.24 -1.75
C GLY A 36 -3.94 12.75 -2.11
N ARG A 37 -4.11 11.86 -1.11
CA ARG A 37 -4.19 10.41 -1.35
C ARG A 37 -5.60 9.99 -1.72
N ALA A 38 -5.72 8.98 -2.58
CA ALA A 38 -6.99 8.37 -2.91
C ALA A 38 -7.66 7.78 -1.66
N MET A 39 -8.75 8.43 -1.26
CA MET A 39 -9.68 7.97 -0.23
C MET A 39 -10.42 6.72 -0.68
N GLY A 40 -10.77 5.84 0.27
CA GLY A 40 -11.63 4.70 0.02
C GLY A 40 -10.92 3.35 0.09
N GLN A 41 -11.44 2.39 -0.69
CA GLN A 41 -10.99 1.01 -0.70
C GLN A 41 -10.38 0.68 -2.06
N MET A 42 -9.18 0.11 -2.05
CA MET A 42 -8.58 -0.51 -3.22
C MET A 42 -8.60 -2.02 -3.07
N THR A 43 -8.87 -2.74 -4.16
CA THR A 43 -8.74 -4.20 -4.21
C THR A 43 -7.86 -4.59 -5.39
N ILE A 44 -6.84 -5.40 -5.11
CA ILE A 44 -5.84 -5.87 -6.08
C ILE A 44 -5.97 -7.39 -6.13
N LYS A 45 -6.16 -7.98 -7.30
CA LYS A 45 -6.12 -9.44 -7.46
C LYS A 45 -4.68 -9.92 -7.24
N THR A 46 -4.50 -10.97 -6.45
CA THR A 46 -3.17 -11.54 -6.16
C THR A 46 -2.46 -12.00 -7.43
N SER A 47 -3.20 -12.57 -8.38
CA SER A 47 -2.67 -12.97 -9.70
C SER A 47 -2.21 -11.82 -10.59
N ALA A 48 -2.58 -10.57 -10.26
CA ALA A 48 -2.11 -9.39 -10.99
C ALA A 48 -0.85 -8.78 -10.36
N VAL A 49 -0.46 -9.21 -9.15
CA VAL A 49 0.71 -8.69 -8.44
C VAL A 49 1.98 -9.18 -9.11
N THR A 50 2.85 -8.25 -9.45
CA THR A 50 4.12 -8.51 -10.15
C THR A 50 5.34 -8.29 -9.25
N GLY A 51 5.16 -7.62 -8.11
CA GLY A 51 6.24 -7.37 -7.18
C GLY A 51 5.86 -6.40 -6.08
N LEU A 52 6.85 -6.11 -5.22
CA LEU A 52 6.74 -5.20 -4.10
C LEU A 52 7.93 -4.25 -4.11
N ILE A 53 7.70 -3.01 -3.68
CA ILE A 53 8.77 -2.05 -3.43
C ILE A 53 8.61 -1.53 -2.01
N HIS A 54 9.54 -1.90 -1.14
CA HIS A 54 9.62 -1.41 0.23
C HIS A 54 10.70 -0.32 0.31
N PHE A 55 10.32 0.89 0.72
CA PHE A 55 11.25 2.00 0.85
C PHE A 55 10.85 2.93 2.00
N ALA A 56 11.63 2.92 3.08
CA ALA A 56 11.46 3.75 4.26
C ALA A 56 10.03 3.69 4.84
N ASP A 57 9.24 4.75 4.65
CA ASP A 57 7.88 4.89 5.20
C ASP A 57 6.77 4.51 4.21
N PHE A 58 7.09 3.87 3.08
CA PHE A 58 6.08 3.34 2.17
C PHE A 58 6.40 1.97 1.58
N LEU A 59 5.33 1.22 1.31
CA LEU A 59 5.34 -0.06 0.63
C LEU A 59 4.38 0.03 -0.55
N MET A 60 4.88 -0.18 -1.75
CA MET A 60 4.06 -0.17 -2.96
C MET A 60 3.88 -1.60 -3.48
N ILE A 61 2.63 -1.94 -3.80
CA ILE A 61 2.28 -3.20 -4.45
C ILE A 61 2.28 -2.95 -5.96
N CYS A 62 3.23 -3.55 -6.67
CA CYS A 62 3.25 -3.51 -8.13
C CYS A 62 2.25 -4.53 -8.66
N ALA A 63 1.30 -4.08 -9.47
CA ALA A 63 0.36 -4.97 -10.13
C ALA A 63 -0.01 -4.44 -11.52
N SER A 64 -0.34 -5.37 -12.42
CA SER A 64 -0.75 -5.03 -13.78
C SER A 64 -1.98 -4.12 -13.78
N GLY A 65 -1.91 -3.02 -14.55
CA GLY A 65 -2.98 -2.04 -14.66
C GLY A 65 -3.01 -0.99 -13.54
N LEU A 66 -2.05 -0.98 -12.63
CA LEU A 66 -1.93 0.04 -11.58
C LEU A 66 -0.78 1.02 -11.83
N PRO A 67 -0.85 2.25 -11.28
CA PRO A 67 0.23 3.22 -11.37
C PRO A 67 1.57 2.62 -10.89
N THR A 68 2.61 2.87 -11.69
CA THR A 68 3.99 2.48 -11.38
C THR A 68 4.88 3.72 -11.57
N PRO A 69 5.74 4.04 -10.59
CA PRO A 69 6.65 5.18 -10.71
C PRO A 69 7.66 4.98 -11.83
N ASN A 70 7.91 6.05 -12.58
CA ASN A 70 8.93 6.08 -13.62
C ASN A 70 10.35 6.27 -13.04
N ASP A 71 10.46 6.88 -11.86
CA ASP A 71 11.71 7.00 -11.10
C ASP A 71 11.44 7.03 -9.59
N PHE A 72 12.49 6.74 -8.80
CA PHE A 72 12.47 6.80 -7.33
C PHE A 72 13.23 8.02 -6.81
N LYS A 73 13.25 9.12 -7.56
CA LYS A 73 13.90 10.35 -7.09
C LYS A 73 13.14 10.90 -5.89
N LEU A 74 13.86 11.55 -4.97
CA LEU A 74 13.28 12.19 -3.79
C LEU A 74 12.12 13.14 -4.11
N SER A 75 12.19 13.85 -5.24
CA SER A 75 11.13 14.74 -5.74
C SER A 75 9.80 14.03 -6.04
N SER A 76 9.87 12.76 -6.43
CA SER A 76 8.73 11.96 -6.89
C SER A 76 8.04 11.21 -5.74
N VAL A 77 8.71 11.08 -4.59
CA VAL A 77 8.22 10.29 -3.42
C VAL A 77 6.86 10.79 -2.92
N ALA A 78 6.61 12.10 -2.93
CA ALA A 78 5.34 12.65 -2.48
C ALA A 78 4.17 12.19 -3.36
N GLU A 79 4.37 12.15 -4.68
CA GLU A 79 3.39 11.69 -5.66
C GLU A 79 3.16 10.18 -5.54
N ILE A 80 4.23 9.39 -5.43
CA ILE A 80 4.16 7.92 -5.28
C ILE A 80 3.30 7.53 -4.09
N LYS A 81 3.44 8.25 -2.97
CA LYS A 81 2.65 8.03 -1.74
C LYS A 81 1.15 8.32 -1.90
N GLN A 82 0.74 8.95 -2.99
CA GLN A 82 -0.66 9.18 -3.32
C GLN A 82 -1.27 8.04 -4.15
N TYR A 83 -0.44 7.17 -4.73
CA TYR A 83 -0.93 6.07 -5.55
C TYR A 83 -1.81 5.12 -4.73
N PRO A 84 -2.90 4.61 -5.33
CA PRO A 84 -3.88 3.81 -4.60
C PRO A 84 -3.28 2.49 -4.10
N ASN A 85 -2.24 1.98 -4.77
CA ASN A 85 -1.46 0.78 -4.44
C ASN A 85 -0.24 1.04 -3.54
N CYS A 86 -0.08 2.26 -3.03
CA CYS A 86 0.99 2.63 -2.11
C CYS A 86 0.49 2.73 -0.67
N ILE A 87 1.07 1.95 0.23
CA ILE A 87 0.73 1.87 1.64
C ILE A 87 1.78 2.66 2.42
N VAL A 88 1.34 3.60 3.26
CA VAL A 88 2.23 4.46 4.03
C VAL A 88 2.01 4.25 5.52
N ALA A 89 3.07 3.86 6.22
CA ALA A 89 3.09 3.65 7.66
C ALA A 89 4.54 3.75 8.16
N LYS A 90 4.80 3.43 9.43
CA LYS A 90 6.19 3.36 9.91
C LYS A 90 6.88 2.16 9.27
N GLU A 91 8.17 2.31 8.97
CA GLU A 91 9.01 1.26 8.37
C GLU A 91 8.86 -0.09 9.10
N SER A 92 8.88 -0.09 10.44
CA SER A 92 8.70 -1.32 11.23
C SER A 92 7.36 -2.03 10.99
N GLU A 93 6.29 -1.28 10.75
CA GLU A 93 4.96 -1.84 10.45
C GLU A 93 4.90 -2.37 9.01
N LEU A 94 5.59 -1.69 8.10
CA LEU A 94 5.67 -2.06 6.69
C LEU A 94 6.57 -3.27 6.46
N GLU A 95 7.63 -3.44 7.24
CA GLU A 95 8.52 -4.59 7.17
C GLU A 95 7.75 -5.90 7.44
N GLU A 96 6.90 -5.93 8.47
CA GLU A 96 6.07 -7.12 8.75
C GLU A 96 5.12 -7.44 7.59
N LEU A 97 4.48 -6.40 7.05
CA LEU A 97 3.58 -6.54 5.90
C LEU A 97 4.32 -7.00 4.64
N TYR A 98 5.50 -6.42 4.39
CA TYR A 98 6.37 -6.77 3.26
C TYR A 98 6.79 -8.23 3.32
N GLN A 99 7.32 -8.68 4.47
CA GLN A 99 7.75 -10.08 4.64
C GLN A 99 6.60 -11.07 4.41
N PHE A 100 5.40 -10.73 4.90
CA PHE A 100 4.22 -11.56 4.65
C PHE A 100 3.84 -11.60 3.16
N LEU A 101 3.77 -10.44 2.49
CA LEU A 101 3.43 -10.37 1.07
C LEU A 101 4.49 -11.04 0.18
N ASN A 102 5.77 -10.90 0.53
CA ASN A 102 6.88 -11.49 -0.22
C ASN A 102 6.86 -13.03 -0.15
N GLY A 103 6.46 -13.61 0.97
CA GLY A 103 6.25 -15.07 1.08
C GLY A 103 4.97 -15.56 0.37
N PHE A 104 4.09 -14.64 -0.01
CA PHE A 104 2.78 -14.92 -0.58
C PHE A 104 2.76 -14.81 -2.12
N ILE A 105 3.54 -13.87 -2.66
CA ILE A 105 3.72 -13.67 -4.10
C ILE A 105 4.69 -14.75 -4.60
N LYS A 106 4.24 -15.57 -5.54
CA LYS A 106 5.05 -16.61 -6.21
C LYS A 106 5.34 -16.24 -7.64
#